data_AF-A0A951GE30-F1
#
_entry.id   AF-A0A951GE30-F1
#
_cell.length_a   1.000
_cell.length_b   1.000
_cell.length_c   1.000
_cell.angle_alpha   90.00
_cell.angle_beta   90.00
_cell.angle_gamma   90.00
#
_symmetry.space_group_name_H-M   'P 1'
#
loop_
_entity.id
_entity.type
_entity.pdbx_description
1 polymer ?
#
loop_
_entity_poly.entity_id
_entity_poly.type
_entity_poly.pdbx_seq_one_letter_code
_entity_poly.pdbx_strand_id
1 'polypeptide(L)' 'MRPGQLVPARKQLGLSQAAFAQRFHVNLRTLQDWEQPRRVPDQVARTYLRVIERNPDAVAAALQD' A
#
# COMPACT_ATOMS: atom_id res chain seq x y z
N MET A 1 0.36 14.17 3.90
CA MET A 1 0.80 13.16 2.91
C MET A 1 0.28 13.61 1.56
N ARG A 2 1.14 13.86 0.57
CA ARG A 2 0.69 14.29 -0.78
C ARG A 2 0.22 13.05 -1.57
N PRO A 3 -0.73 13.17 -2.52
CA PRO A 3 -1.26 12.05 -3.31
C PRO A 3 -0.19 11.17 -4.01
N GLY A 4 1.03 11.67 -4.22
CA GLY A 4 2.14 10.91 -4.81
C GLY A 4 2.96 10.02 -3.85
N GLN A 5 2.67 9.99 -2.55
CA GLN A 5 3.47 9.26 -1.55
C GLN A 5 3.07 7.79 -1.31
N LEU A 6 2.15 7.22 -2.08
CA LEU A 6 1.77 5.79 -1.97
C LEU A 6 2.50 4.90 -2.98
N VAL A 7 2.94 5.56 -4.05
CA VAL A 7 3.83 5.04 -5.08
C VAL A 7 5.20 4.54 -4.55
N PRO A 8 5.83 5.11 -3.49
CA PRO A 8 7.14 4.68 -3.00
C PRO A 8 7.14 3.24 -2.50
N ALA A 9 6.20 2.86 -1.61
CA ALA A 9 6.22 1.56 -0.96
C ALA A 9 6.22 0.40 -1.96
N ARG A 10 5.25 0.40 -2.87
CA ARG A 10 5.14 -0.63 -3.90
C ARG A 10 6.35 -0.65 -4.84
N LYS A 11 6.80 0.52 -5.30
CA LYS A 11 7.93 0.61 -6.23
C LYS A 11 9.25 0.18 -5.58
N GLN A 12 9.46 0.49 -4.31
CA GLN A 12 10.62 0.05 -3.53
C GLN A 12 10.64 -1.48 -3.39
N LEU A 13 9.47 -2.11 -3.28
CA LEU A 13 9.31 -3.56 -3.23
C LEU A 13 9.34 -4.24 -4.61
N GLY A 14 9.41 -3.47 -5.71
CA GLY A 14 9.39 -4.02 -7.07
C GLY A 14 8.07 -4.70 -7.46
N LEU A 15 6.98 -4.43 -6.74
CA LEU A 15 5.70 -5.13 -6.93
C LEU A 15 4.81 -4.43 -7.97
N SER A 16 4.04 -5.22 -8.72
CA SER A 16 2.89 -4.69 -9.48
C SER A 16 1.78 -4.24 -8.54
N GLN A 17 0.83 -3.42 -9.02
CA GLN A 17 -0.32 -3.00 -8.20
C GLN A 17 -1.11 -4.21 -7.68
N ALA A 18 -1.33 -5.22 -8.54
CA ALA A 18 -2.01 -6.45 -8.17
C ALA A 18 -1.25 -7.25 -7.12
N ALA A 19 0.08 -7.41 -7.29
CA ALA A 19 0.91 -8.13 -6.32
C ALA A 19 0.97 -7.42 -4.96
N PHE A 20 1.01 -6.08 -4.95
CA PHE A 20 0.96 -5.31 -3.71
C PHE A 20 -0.41 -5.44 -3.02
N ALA A 21 -1.49 -5.28 -3.78
CA ALA A 21 -2.85 -5.43 -3.31
C ALA A 21 -3.08 -6.79 -2.65
N GLN A 22 -2.65 -7.86 -3.33
CA GLN A 22 -2.72 -9.22 -2.82
C GLN A 22 -1.85 -9.42 -1.57
N ARG A 23 -0.57 -9.02 -1.61
CA ARG A 23 0.37 -9.24 -0.50
C ARG A 23 -0.02 -8.53 0.79
N PHE A 24 -0.69 -7.38 0.69
CA PHE A 24 -1.01 -6.53 1.84
C PHE A 24 -2.50 -6.36 2.09
N HIS A 25 -3.34 -7.24 1.53
CA HIS A 25 -4.80 -7.25 1.72
C HIS A 25 -5.44 -5.86 1.47
N VAL A 26 -4.91 -5.13 0.47
CA VAL A 26 -5.47 -3.86 0.02
C VAL A 26 -6.31 -4.12 -1.21
N ASN A 27 -7.53 -3.58 -1.27
CA ASN A 27 -8.33 -3.66 -2.48
C ASN A 27 -7.59 -3.00 -3.66
N LEU A 28 -7.45 -3.72 -4.78
CA LEU A 28 -6.72 -3.23 -5.96
C LEU A 28 -7.28 -1.91 -6.50
N ARG A 29 -8.61 -1.77 -6.53
CA ARG A 29 -9.25 -0.54 -7.00
C ARG A 29 -8.97 0.63 -6.07
N THR A 30 -9.01 0.39 -4.76
CA THR A 30 -8.63 1.38 -3.75
C THR A 30 -7.18 1.83 -3.92
N LEU A 31 -6.25 0.90 -4.12
CA LEU A 31 -4.84 1.22 -4.41
C LEU A 31 -4.68 2.05 -5.69
N GLN A 32 -5.41 1.71 -6.75
CA GLN A 32 -5.41 2.47 -8.00
C GLN A 32 -5.94 3.90 -7.83
N ASP A 33 -7.01 4.08 -7.05
CA ASP A 33 -7.60 5.39 -6.77
C ASP A 33 -6.74 6.25 -5.85
N TRP A 34 -5.84 5.63 -5.10
CA TRP A 34 -4.81 6.25 -4.27
C TRP A 34 -3.55 6.63 -5.04
N GLU A 35 -3.11 5.80 -6.00
CA GLU A 35 -1.97 6.10 -6.87
C GLU A 35 -2.31 7.13 -7.96
N GLN A 36 -3.60 7.27 -8.28
CA GLN A 36 -4.12 8.34 -9.12
C GLN A 36 -4.63 9.46 -8.20
N PRO A 37 -4.54 10.74 -8.57
CA PRO A 37 -4.92 11.88 -7.71
C PRO A 37 -6.45 11.98 -7.47
N ARG A 38 -7.20 10.89 -7.62
CA ARG A 38 -8.65 10.81 -7.45
C ARG A 38 -9.06 10.70 -5.98
N ARG A 39 -8.28 10.01 -5.14
CA ARG A 39 -8.57 9.89 -3.70
C ARG A 39 -7.31 9.89 -2.84
N VAL A 40 -7.44 10.45 -1.65
CA VAL A 40 -6.40 10.41 -0.62
C VAL A 40 -6.77 9.33 0.39
N PRO A 41 -5.85 8.42 0.77
CA PRO A 41 -6.08 7.45 1.84
C PRO A 41 -6.43 8.17 3.15
N ASP A 42 -7.35 7.61 3.93
CA ASP A 42 -7.68 8.08 5.26
C ASP A 42 -6.51 7.86 6.26
N GLN A 43 -6.71 8.24 7.52
CA GLN A 43 -5.66 8.14 8.52
C GLN A 43 -5.22 6.69 8.78
N VAL A 44 -6.13 5.73 8.75
CA VAL A 44 -5.83 4.31 9.00
C VAL A 44 -5.03 3.73 7.84
N ALA A 45 -5.48 3.95 6.61
CA ALA A 45 -4.78 3.55 5.40
C ALA A 45 -3.37 4.15 5.34
N ARG A 46 -3.20 5.44 5.66
CA ARG A 46 -1.86 6.07 5.72
C ARG A 46 -0.96 5.43 6.77
N THR A 47 -1.52 5.11 7.94
CA THR A 47 -0.77 4.45 9.02
C THR A 47 -0.32 3.07 8.56
N TYR A 48 -1.24 2.29 7.99
CA TYR A 48 -0.95 0.96 7.48
C TYR A 48 0.13 0.97 6.38
N LEU A 49 -0.01 1.85 5.39
CA LEU A 49 0.96 2.01 4.30
C LEU A 49 2.35 2.41 4.83
N ARG A 50 2.41 3.21 5.90
CA ARG A 50 3.67 3.55 6.58
C ARG A 50 4.30 2.37 7.33
N VAL A 51 3.50 1.46 7.87
CA VAL A 51 4.03 0.23 8.49
C VAL A 51 4.58 -0.69 7.41
N ILE A 52 3.88 -0.84 6.27
CA ILE A 52 4.37 -1.58 5.10
C ILE A 52 5.70 -1.01 4.59
N GLU A 53 5.82 0.32 4.46
CA GLU A 53 7.08 0.98 4.06
C GLU A 53 8.26 0.63 4.96
N ARG A 54 8.02 0.42 6.26
CA ARG A 54 9.07 0.18 7.25
C ARG A 54 9.40 -1.28 7.46
N ASN A 55 8.41 -2.16 7.39
CA ASN A 55 8.61 -3.59 7.66
C ASN A 55 7.65 -4.44 6.79
N PRO A 56 7.89 -4.49 5.48
CA PRO A 56 7.01 -5.16 4.52
C PRO A 56 6.93 -6.67 4.78
N ASP A 57 8.00 -7.29 5.28
CA ASP A 57 8.03 -8.73 5.54
C ASP A 57 7.27 -9.08 6.83
N ALA A 58 7.40 -8.30 7.90
CA ALA A 58 6.61 -8.52 9.11
C ALA A 58 5.10 -8.32 8.87
N VAL A 59 4.72 -7.31 8.08
CA VAL A 59 3.31 -7.11 7.73
C VAL A 59 2.81 -8.28 6.88
N ALA A 60 3.56 -8.72 5.86
CA ALA A 60 3.16 -9.85 5.04
C ALA A 60 3.03 -11.15 5.85
N ALA A 61 3.96 -11.40 6.77
CA ALA A 61 3.92 -12.55 7.68
C ALA A 61 2.70 -12.49 8.62
N ALA A 62 2.36 -11.31 9.14
CA ALA A 62 1.21 -11.12 10.03
C ALA A 62 -0.16 -11.26 9.32
N LEU A 63 -0.19 -11.27 7.99
CA LEU A 63 -1.40 -11.42 7.18
C LEU A 63 -1.54 -12.81 6.56
N GLN A 64 -0.61 -13.72 6.82
CA GLN A 64 -0.73 -15.11 6.39
C GLN A 64 -1.66 -15.86 7.35
N ASP A 65 -2.95 -15.92 7.00
CA ASP A 65 -3.92 -16.86 7.54
C ASP A 65 -4.04 -18.09 6.62
#